data_AF-A0A7C3Z8A8-F1
#
_entry.id   AF-A0A7C3Z8A8-F1
#
_cell.length_a   1.000
_cell.length_b   1.000
_cell.length_c   1.000
_cell.angle_alpha   90.00
_cell.angle_beta   90.00
_cell.angle_gamma   90.00
#
_symmetry.space_group_name_H-M   'P 1'
#
loop_
_entity.id
_entity.type
_entity.pdbx_description
1 polymer ?
#
loop_
_entity_poly.entity_id
_entity_poly.type
_entity_poly.pdbx_seq_one_letter_code
_entity_poly.pdbx_strand_id
1 'polypeptide(L)'
;GKAFIVHGRDGMDEISLSALTDIYELDETGNVKYLEFNPKEYGFSFYREDEFKSLSVAENAKIIYDILNGNKSPRADLAILNAGFAILTSGKADNLYDAFNEARLSIESGRALKSLQNLIEISNR
;
A
#
# COMPACT_ATOMS: atom_id res chain seq x y z
N GLY A 1 6.02 8.39 -19.14
CA GLY A 1 6.08 7.49 -17.97
C GLY A 1 5.90 8.32 -16.73
N LYS A 2 4.98 7.93 -15.86
CA LYS A 2 4.62 8.65 -14.64
C LYS A 2 5.50 8.20 -13.47
N ALA A 3 5.95 9.12 -12.63
CA ALA A 3 6.73 8.80 -11.43
C ALA A 3 6.23 9.60 -10.22
N PHE A 4 6.42 9.03 -9.02
CA PHE A 4 6.11 9.67 -7.75
C PHE A 4 7.38 9.69 -6.90
N ILE A 5 7.78 10.87 -6.45
CA ILE A 5 8.81 11.06 -5.44
C ILE A 5 8.09 11.34 -4.13
N VAL A 6 8.44 10.63 -3.06
CA VAL A 6 7.73 10.69 -1.78
C VAL A 6 8.70 10.98 -0.65
N HIS A 7 8.25 11.74 0.34
CA HIS A 7 8.97 12.01 1.58
C HIS A 7 7.99 12.09 2.75
N GLY A 8 8.05 11.12 3.66
CA GLY A 8 7.31 11.16 4.91
C GLY A 8 7.85 12.25 5.82
N ARG A 9 6.97 13.07 6.42
CA ARG A 9 7.37 14.14 7.36
C ARG A 9 7.89 13.64 8.71
N ASP A 10 7.84 12.33 8.92
CA ASP A 10 8.55 11.59 9.97
C ASP A 10 10.01 11.26 9.60
N GLY A 11 10.45 11.61 8.38
CA GLY A 11 11.80 11.37 7.89
C GLY A 11 11.96 10.09 7.07
N MET A 12 10.86 9.39 6.78
CA MET A 12 10.86 8.17 5.96
C MET A 12 10.95 8.50 4.45
N ASP A 13 11.62 7.64 3.70
CA ASP A 13 11.69 7.67 2.23
C ASP A 13 10.51 6.95 1.55
N GLU A 14 9.49 6.61 2.34
CA GLU A 14 8.27 5.92 1.93
C GLU A 14 7.03 6.74 2.33
N ILE A 15 5.87 6.36 1.80
CA ILE A 15 4.59 6.93 2.19
C ILE A 15 4.24 6.41 3.59
N SER A 16 4.07 7.34 4.52
CA SER A 16 3.96 7.01 5.94
C SER A 16 2.50 6.89 6.40
N LEU A 17 2.25 5.91 7.27
CA LEU A 17 1.06 5.86 8.13
C LEU A 17 1.31 6.45 9.52
N SER A 18 2.47 7.05 9.78
CA SER A 18 2.79 7.76 11.03
C SER A 18 2.75 9.27 10.90
N ALA A 19 2.81 9.80 9.67
CA ALA A 19 2.86 11.22 9.39
C ALA A 19 2.25 11.58 8.02
N LEU A 20 2.13 12.88 7.75
CA LEU A 20 1.84 13.38 6.40
C LEU A 20 3.01 13.06 5.47
N THR A 21 2.71 12.84 4.19
CA THR A 21 3.72 12.59 3.17
C THR A 21 3.69 13.70 2.12
N ASP A 22 4.85 14.27 1.81
CA ASP A 22 5.02 15.18 0.69
C ASP A 22 5.26 14.37 -0.58
N ILE A 23 4.45 14.60 -1.61
CA ILE A 23 4.51 13.87 -2.88
C ILE A 23 4.74 14.85 -4.04
N TYR A 24 5.70 14.51 -4.89
CA TYR A 24 5.97 15.19 -6.15
C TYR A 24 5.67 14.22 -7.30
N GLU A 25 4.58 14.50 -8.01
CA GLU A 25 4.14 13.74 -9.18
C GLU A 25 4.80 14.32 -10.43
N LEU A 26 5.56 13.49 -11.14
CA LEU A 26 6.10 13.79 -12.47
C LEU A 26 5.20 13.15 -13.53
N ASP A 27 4.58 13.98 -14.36
CA ASP A 27 3.76 13.52 -15.46
C ASP A 27 4.58 13.23 -16.73
N GLU A 28 3.91 12.71 -17.75
CA GLU A 28 4.56 12.31 -19.00
C GLU A 28 5.08 13.49 -19.85
N THR A 29 4.59 14.69 -19.56
CA THR A 29 5.01 15.93 -20.23
C THR A 29 6.21 16.57 -19.53
N GLY A 30 6.62 16.03 -18.39
CA GLY A 30 7.73 16.54 -17.57
C GLY A 30 7.31 17.57 -16.53
N ASN A 31 6.01 17.81 -16.34
CA ASN A 31 5.54 18.72 -15.29
C ASN A 31 5.61 18.05 -13.94
N VAL A 32 6.02 18.83 -12.92
CA VAL A 32 6.03 18.40 -11.53
C VAL A 32 4.89 19.09 -10.79
N LYS A 33 4.04 18.28 -10.16
CA LYS A 33 2.99 18.75 -9.26
C LYS A 33 3.29 18.31 -7.84
N TYR A 34 3.25 19.26 -6.92
CA TYR A 34 3.30 18.97 -5.49
C TYR A 34 1.90 18.66 -4.96
N LEU A 35 1.81 17.67 -4.07
CA LEU A 35 0.64 17.39 -3.26
C LEU A 35 1.04 16.87 -1.89
N GLU A 36 0.24 17.22 -0.88
CA GLU A 36 0.33 16.63 0.45
C GLU A 36 -0.60 15.42 0.52
N PHE A 37 -0.09 14.30 1.02
CA PHE A 37 -0.87 13.11 1.28
C PHE A 37 -1.11 12.95 2.78
N ASN A 38 -2.39 12.94 3.15
CA ASN A 38 -2.86 12.69 4.51
C ASN A 38 -3.60 11.35 4.56
N PRO A 39 -3.06 10.31 5.21
CA PRO A 39 -3.70 9.00 5.29
C PRO A 39 -5.15 9.04 5.81
N LYS A 40 -5.46 9.98 6.72
CA LYS A 40 -6.80 10.12 7.31
C LYS A 40 -7.88 10.49 6.30
N GLU A 41 -7.53 11.23 5.24
CA GLU A 41 -8.49 11.61 4.19
C GLU A 41 -8.97 10.39 3.38
N TYR A 42 -8.21 9.30 3.42
CA TYR A 42 -8.49 8.05 2.73
C TYR A 42 -8.94 6.94 3.69
N GLY A 43 -9.33 7.30 4.92
CA GLY A 43 -9.87 6.38 5.92
C GLY A 43 -8.83 5.52 6.63
N PHE A 44 -7.54 5.84 6.54
CA PHE A 44 -6.49 5.19 7.32
C PHE A 44 -6.32 5.88 8.68
N SER A 45 -5.89 5.12 9.69
CA SER A 45 -5.47 5.69 10.97
C SER A 45 -3.98 6.04 10.94
N PHE A 46 -3.58 6.99 11.78
CA PHE A 46 -2.16 7.12 12.10
C PHE A 46 -1.76 6.02 13.08
N TYR A 47 -0.61 5.41 12.83
CA TYR A 47 -0.01 4.38 13.65
C TYR A 47 1.38 4.84 14.10
N ARG A 48 1.89 4.25 15.17
CA ARG A 48 3.30 4.40 15.56
C ARG A 48 4.16 3.42 14.76
N GLU A 49 5.41 3.79 14.50
CA GLU A 49 6.35 2.92 13.77
C GLU A 49 6.52 1.51 14.34
N ASP A 50 6.39 1.36 15.67
CA ASP A 50 6.50 0.08 16.35
C ASP A 50 5.31 -0.86 16.06
N GLU A 51 4.17 -0.34 15.60
CA GLU A 51 2.95 -1.12 15.34
C GLU A 51 2.99 -1.93 14.05
N PHE A 52 3.87 -1.58 13.11
CA PHE A 52 4.01 -2.28 11.82
C PHE A 52 5.38 -2.94 11.59
N LYS A 53 6.35 -2.78 12.49
CA LYS A 53 7.60 -3.57 12.48
C LYS A 53 7.35 -5.05 12.76
N SER A 54 8.10 -5.92 12.08
CA SER A 54 8.16 -7.37 12.39
C SER A 54 9.50 -7.72 13.02
N LEU A 55 9.57 -8.77 13.84
CA LEU A 55 10.80 -9.20 14.50
C LEU A 55 11.43 -10.46 13.87
N SER A 56 10.72 -11.16 12.96
CA SER A 56 11.28 -12.34 12.28
C SER A 56 10.62 -12.65 10.93
N VAL A 57 11.30 -13.47 10.11
CA VAL A 57 10.78 -13.96 8.82
C VAL A 57 9.53 -14.83 9.00
N ALA A 58 9.50 -15.69 10.02
CA ALA A 58 8.35 -16.55 10.29
C ALA A 58 7.11 -15.73 10.67
N GLU A 59 7.31 -14.67 11.45
CA GLU A 59 6.25 -13.72 11.81
C GLU A 59 5.73 -12.98 10.57
N ASN A 60 6.61 -12.57 9.66
CA ASN A 60 6.21 -11.95 8.38
C ASN A 60 5.35 -12.86 7.51
N ALA A 61 5.71 -14.14 7.38
CA ALA A 61 4.91 -15.09 6.62
C ALA A 61 3.48 -15.21 7.18
N LYS A 62 3.36 -15.28 8.52
CA LYS A 62 2.06 -15.31 9.19
C LYS A 62 1.29 -14.00 8.98
N ILE A 63 1.94 -12.85 9.15
CA ILE A 63 1.33 -11.53 8.93
C ILE A 63 0.78 -11.40 7.52
N ILE A 64 1.57 -11.76 6.50
CA ILE A 64 1.12 -11.69 5.10
C ILE A 64 -0.10 -12.58 4.91
N TYR A 65 -0.07 -13.81 5.43
CA TYR A 65 -1.21 -14.72 5.31
C TYR A 65 -2.46 -14.17 6.03
N ASP A 66 -2.31 -13.60 7.23
CA ASP A 66 -3.40 -12.98 7.97
C ASP A 66 -4.02 -11.81 7.20
N ILE A 67 -3.19 -10.92 6.64
CA ILE A 67 -3.62 -9.79 5.81
C ILE A 67 -4.43 -10.30 4.61
N LEU A 68 -3.92 -11.31 3.89
CA LEU A 68 -4.57 -11.85 2.70
C LEU A 68 -5.88 -12.60 3.00
N ASN A 69 -6.08 -13.06 4.23
CA ASN A 69 -7.34 -13.61 4.71
C ASN A 69 -8.33 -12.54 5.20
N GLY A 70 -7.99 -11.25 5.09
CA GLY A 70 -8.87 -10.15 5.47
C GLY A 70 -8.78 -9.72 6.93
N ASN A 71 -7.78 -10.18 7.69
CA ASN A 71 -7.59 -9.73 9.05
C ASN A 71 -7.11 -8.26 9.06
N LYS A 72 -7.94 -7.38 9.64
CA LYS A 72 -7.61 -5.96 9.80
C LYS A 72 -6.48 -5.77 10.81
N SER A 73 -5.51 -4.94 10.46
CA SER A 73 -4.39 -4.57 11.34
C SER A 73 -3.66 -3.34 10.77
N PRO A 74 -2.82 -2.64 11.55
CA PRO A 74 -1.95 -1.58 11.04
C PRO A 74 -1.10 -2.02 9.83
N ARG A 75 -0.65 -3.29 9.84
CA ARG A 75 0.13 -3.89 8.74
C ARG A 75 -0.73 -4.16 7.50
N ALA A 76 -2.01 -4.49 7.68
CA ALA A 76 -2.96 -4.61 6.57
C ALA A 76 -3.19 -3.25 5.91
N ASP A 77 -3.37 -2.20 6.72
CA ASP A 77 -3.52 -0.84 6.22
C ASP A 77 -2.29 -0.38 5.43
N LEU A 78 -1.08 -0.67 5.91
CA LEU A 78 0.16 -0.38 5.20
C LEU A 78 0.25 -1.14 3.86
N ALA A 79 -0.13 -2.42 3.85
CA ALA A 79 -0.17 -3.22 2.63
C ALA A 79 -1.19 -2.68 1.62
N ILE A 80 -2.38 -2.28 2.08
CA ILE A 80 -3.43 -1.67 1.25
C ILE A 80 -2.97 -0.33 0.68
N LEU A 81 -2.28 0.49 1.49
CA LEU A 81 -1.72 1.77 1.06
C LEU A 81 -0.72 1.55 -0.08
N ASN A 82 0.27 0.68 0.10
CA ASN A 82 1.27 0.39 -0.94
C ASN A 82 0.62 -0.22 -2.20
N ALA A 83 -0.31 -1.16 -2.03
CA ALA A 83 -1.05 -1.74 -3.15
C ALA A 83 -1.89 -0.71 -3.91
N GLY A 84 -2.51 0.24 -3.22
CA GLY A 84 -3.27 1.31 -3.85
C GLY A 84 -2.40 2.21 -4.73
N PHE A 85 -1.22 2.62 -4.25
CA PHE A 85 -0.28 3.38 -5.09
C PHE A 85 0.20 2.57 -6.31
N ALA A 86 0.42 1.26 -6.15
CA ALA A 86 0.75 0.38 -7.27
C ALA A 86 -0.41 0.26 -8.29
N ILE A 87 -1.66 0.18 -7.82
CA ILE A 87 -2.86 0.14 -8.68
C ILE A 87 -3.01 1.46 -9.44
N LEU A 88 -2.87 2.59 -8.76
CA LEU A 88 -2.96 3.92 -9.37
C LEU A 88 -1.88 4.10 -10.46
N THR A 89 -0.62 3.76 -10.15
CA THR A 89 0.48 3.85 -11.12
C THR A 89 0.31 2.93 -12.32
N SER A 90 -0.39 1.80 -12.16
CA SER A 90 -0.72 0.89 -13.27
C SER A 90 -1.79 1.41 -14.23
N GLY A 91 -2.46 2.53 -13.92
CA GLY A 91 -3.56 3.09 -14.72
C GLY A 91 -4.88 2.32 -14.62
N LYS A 92 -5.01 1.44 -13.61
CA LYS A 92 -6.24 0.66 -13.36
C LYS A 92 -7.26 1.38 -12.46
N ALA A 93 -6.92 2.56 -11.95
CA ALA A 93 -7.79 3.41 -11.15
C ALA A 93 -7.53 4.88 -11.52
N ASP A 94 -8.56 5.71 -11.46
CA ASP A 94 -8.50 7.12 -11.86
C ASP A 94 -7.95 8.04 -10.77
N ASN A 95 -8.06 7.61 -9.51
CA ASN A 95 -7.60 8.37 -8.34
C ASN A 95 -7.24 7.44 -7.17
N LEU A 96 -6.65 8.01 -6.11
CA LEU A 96 -6.22 7.26 -4.93
C LEU A 96 -7.40 6.61 -4.17
N TYR A 97 -8.57 7.24 -4.12
CA TYR A 97 -9.73 6.69 -3.42
C TYR A 97 -10.16 5.36 -4.06
N ASP A 98 -10.31 5.36 -5.39
CA ASP A 98 -10.68 4.15 -6.14
C ASP A 98 -9.58 3.09 -6.05
N ALA A 99 -8.31 3.48 -6.14
CA ALA A 99 -7.19 2.55 -6.05
C ALA A 99 -7.12 1.85 -4.67
N PHE A 100 -7.32 2.62 -3.60
CA PHE A 100 -7.40 2.12 -2.23
C PHE A 100 -8.61 1.23 -2.00
N ASN A 101 -9.77 1.57 -2.59
CA ASN A 101 -10.95 0.74 -2.53
C ASN A 101 -10.72 -0.61 -3.25
N GLU A 102 -10.13 -0.60 -4.45
CA GLU A 102 -9.79 -1.83 -5.17
C GLU A 102 -8.79 -2.71 -4.42
N ALA A 103 -7.79 -2.10 -3.76
CA ALA A 103 -6.86 -2.83 -2.90
C ALA A 103 -7.60 -3.54 -1.74
N ARG A 104 -8.52 -2.87 -1.06
CA ARG A 104 -9.37 -3.46 0.00
C ARG A 104 -10.22 -4.60 -0.55
N LEU A 105 -10.94 -4.36 -1.65
CA LEU A 105 -11.78 -5.36 -2.29
C LEU A 105 -10.98 -6.59 -2.75
N SER A 106 -9.73 -6.41 -3.16
CA SER A 106 -8.87 -7.54 -3.54
C SER A 106 -8.61 -8.51 -2.38
N ILE A 107 -8.48 -7.98 -1.17
CA ILE A 107 -8.32 -8.76 0.06
C ILE A 107 -9.67 -9.34 0.49
N GLU A 108 -10.70 -8.50 0.61
CA GLU A 108 -12.02 -8.90 1.12
C GLU A 108 -12.70 -9.97 0.26
N SER A 109 -12.49 -9.93 -1.06
CA SER A 109 -13.02 -10.94 -1.98
C SER A 109 -12.17 -12.20 -2.07
N GLY A 110 -11.02 -12.27 -1.37
CA GLY A 110 -10.07 -13.39 -1.44
C GLY A 110 -9.26 -13.48 -2.74
N ARG A 111 -9.39 -12.51 -3.66
CA ARG A 111 -8.61 -12.48 -4.91
C ARG A 111 -7.11 -12.41 -4.65
N ALA A 112 -6.69 -11.61 -3.67
CA ALA A 112 -5.29 -11.46 -3.29
C ALA A 112 -4.70 -12.78 -2.77
N LEU A 113 -5.43 -13.49 -1.89
CA LEU A 113 -5.02 -14.81 -1.40
C LEU A 113 -4.94 -15.84 -2.53
N LYS A 114 -5.92 -15.86 -3.44
CA LYS A 114 -5.91 -16.73 -4.61
C LYS A 114 -4.69 -16.48 -5.51
N SER A 115 -4.30 -15.23 -5.70
CA SER A 115 -3.09 -14.89 -6.46
C SER A 115 -1.82 -15.46 -5.82
N LEU A 116 -1.69 -15.39 -4.48
CA LEU A 116 -0.57 -16.02 -3.77
C LEU A 116 -0.58 -17.55 -3.95
N GLN A 117 -1.74 -18.20 -3.81
CA GLN A 117 -1.87 -19.64 -4.00
C GLN A 117 -1.44 -20.08 -5.40
N ASN A 118 -1.86 -19.35 -6.44
CA ASN A 118 -1.44 -19.61 -7.81
C ASN A 118 0.08 -19.45 -7.99
N LEU A 119 0.67 -18.41 -7.37
CA LEU A 119 2.12 -18.21 -7.41
C LEU A 119 2.86 -19.40 -6.79
N ILE A 120 2.43 -19.86 -5.61
CA ILE A 120 3.00 -21.04 -4.93
C ILE A 120 2.90 -22.28 -5.82
N GLU A 121 1.75 -22.50 -6.48
CA GLU A 121 1.58 -23.64 -7.37
C GLU A 121 2.54 -23.59 -8.56
N ILE A 122 2.69 -22.42 -9.19
CA ILE A 122 3.55 -22.25 -10.37
C ILE A 122 5.03 -22.36 -10.00
N SER A 123 5.46 -21.81 -8.86
CA SER A 123 6.88 -21.82 -8.44
C SER A 123 7.38 -23.17 -7.92
N ASN A 124 6.48 -24.10 -7.61
CA ASN A 124 6.83 -25.45 -7.15
C ASN A 124 6.63 -26.53 -8.23
N ARG A 125 6.35 -26.12 -9.47
CA ARG A 125 6.40 -26.98 -10.66
C ARG A 125 7.80 -26.95 -11.27
#